data_AF-A0A7S3UF99-F1
#
_entry.id   AF-A0A7S3UF99-F1
#
_cell.length_a   1.000
_cell.length_b   1.000
_cell.length_c   1.000
_cell.angle_alpha   90.00
_cell.angle_beta   90.00
_cell.angle_gamma   90.00
#
_symmetry.space_group_name_H-M   'P 1'
#
loop_
_entity.id
_entity.type
_entity.pdbx_description
1 polymer ?
#
loop_
_entity_poly.entity_id
_entity_poly.type
_entity_poly.pdbx_seq_one_letter_code
_entity_poly.pdbx_strand_id
1 'polypeptide(L)'
;ENGCTVVDNSSAFRMTEGVPLVVPEVNPEAMAHMKVGSGGIIANPNCSTIICLMAVTPIHKAVGVERMVVSTYQAASGAGAAAMAELEQQTREVLAGEEPTCDIFPRQYAFNLFS
;
A
#
# COMPACT_ATOMS: atom_id res chain seq x y z
N GLU A 1 13.58 -10.95 18.45
CA GLU A 1 14.44 -12.00 19.04
C GLU A 1 15.93 -11.63 19.15
N ASN A 2 16.51 -10.76 18.29
CA ASN A 2 17.92 -10.31 18.38
C ASN A 2 18.12 -8.80 18.68
N GLY A 3 17.11 -8.12 19.25
CA GLY A 3 17.19 -6.66 19.51
C GLY A 3 17.04 -5.74 18.28
N CYS A 4 16.89 -6.28 17.08
CA CYS A 4 16.64 -5.48 15.88
C CYS A 4 15.25 -4.84 15.91
N THR A 5 15.20 -3.55 15.57
CA THR A 5 13.94 -2.86 15.23
C THR A 5 13.62 -3.13 13.76
N VAL A 6 12.42 -3.61 13.49
CA VAL A 6 11.95 -4.00 12.15
C VAL A 6 10.91 -3.01 11.67
N VAL A 7 11.04 -2.52 10.44
CA VAL A 7 9.98 -1.79 9.74
C VAL A 7 9.40 -2.73 8.69
N ASP A 8 8.18 -3.21 8.90
CA ASP A 8 7.53 -4.20 8.04
C ASP A 8 6.58 -3.53 7.04
N ASN A 9 6.82 -3.74 5.73
CA ASN A 9 5.97 -3.23 4.65
C ASN A 9 4.90 -4.23 4.18
N SER A 10 4.69 -5.31 4.92
CA SER A 10 3.60 -6.24 4.66
C SER A 10 2.30 -5.81 5.36
N SER A 11 1.24 -6.58 5.19
CA SER A 11 0.01 -6.43 5.97
C SER A 11 0.04 -7.17 7.31
N ALA A 12 1.06 -7.99 7.58
CA ALA A 12 1.05 -8.99 8.64
C ALA A 12 0.79 -8.42 10.03
N PHE A 13 1.36 -7.25 10.34
CA PHE A 13 1.31 -6.66 11.69
C PHE A 13 0.46 -5.40 11.81
N ARG A 14 -0.23 -4.97 10.74
CA ARG A 14 -0.94 -3.68 10.73
C ARG A 14 -2.06 -3.56 11.77
N MET A 15 -2.63 -4.69 12.17
CA MET A 15 -3.73 -4.77 13.13
C MET A 15 -3.29 -5.41 14.47
N THR A 16 -2.00 -5.68 14.64
CA THR A 16 -1.50 -6.35 15.84
C THR A 16 -1.44 -5.36 17.00
N GLU A 17 -2.08 -5.72 18.11
CA GLU A 17 -2.04 -4.91 19.34
C GLU A 17 -0.60 -4.67 19.79
N GLY A 18 -0.27 -3.42 20.14
CA GLY A 18 1.07 -3.03 20.57
C GLY A 18 2.08 -2.83 19.43
N VAL A 19 1.76 -3.14 18.17
CA VAL A 19 2.60 -2.78 17.02
C VAL A 19 2.13 -1.43 16.45
N PRO A 20 2.97 -0.40 16.44
CA PRO A 20 2.58 0.90 15.90
C PRO A 20 2.47 0.85 14.37
N LEU A 21 1.34 1.35 13.85
CA LEU A 21 1.08 1.58 12.43
C LEU A 21 1.35 3.06 12.10
N VAL A 22 2.41 3.33 11.33
CA VAL A 22 3.00 4.69 11.32
C VAL A 22 3.08 5.30 9.93
N VAL A 23 2.60 6.54 9.81
CA VAL A 23 3.00 7.50 8.77
C VAL A 23 3.72 8.65 9.49
N PRO A 24 5.02 8.87 9.25
CA PRO A 24 5.82 9.81 10.06
C PRO A 24 5.26 11.24 10.15
N GLU A 25 4.64 11.75 9.08
CA GLU A 25 4.07 13.09 9.02
C GLU A 25 2.67 13.18 9.64
N VAL A 26 2.05 12.04 9.93
CA VAL A 26 0.68 11.95 10.44
C VAL A 26 0.66 11.72 11.94
N ASN A 27 1.31 10.64 12.39
CA ASN A 27 1.27 10.11 13.76
C ASN A 27 2.65 9.65 14.30
N PRO A 28 3.70 10.50 14.27
CA PRO A 28 5.03 10.12 14.74
C PRO A 28 5.05 9.69 16.22
N GLU A 29 4.13 10.23 17.03
CA GLU A 29 3.97 9.90 18.45
C GLU A 29 3.60 8.45 18.73
N ALA A 30 3.06 7.72 17.73
CA ALA A 30 2.76 6.29 17.86
C ALA A 30 4.02 5.46 18.22
N MET A 31 5.21 5.98 17.87
CA MET A 31 6.49 5.35 18.19
C MET A 31 7.15 5.89 19.47
N ALA A 32 6.50 6.74 20.26
CA ALA A 32 7.14 7.42 21.39
C ALA A 32 7.69 6.46 22.48
N HIS A 33 7.14 5.25 22.57
CA HIS A 33 7.59 4.20 23.48
C HIS A 33 8.74 3.35 22.90
N MET A 34 9.06 3.51 21.61
CA MET A 34 10.09 2.74 20.93
C MET A 34 11.48 3.37 21.10
N LYS A 35 12.47 2.51 21.28
CA LYS A 35 13.89 2.90 21.32
C LYS A 35 14.67 2.08 20.31
N VAL A 36 15.46 2.76 19.49
CA VAL A 36 16.32 2.10 18.48
C VAL A 36 17.22 1.09 19.18
N GLY A 37 17.26 -0.14 18.65
CA GLY A 37 18.08 -1.22 19.19
C GLY A 37 17.49 -1.96 20.40
N SER A 38 16.28 -1.62 20.83
CA SER A 38 15.56 -2.34 21.91
C SER A 38 14.67 -3.47 21.38
N GLY A 39 14.77 -3.79 20.09
CA GLY A 39 13.84 -4.69 19.41
C GLY A 39 12.51 -4.01 19.07
N GLY A 40 11.62 -4.77 18.41
CA GLY A 40 10.25 -4.36 18.11
C GLY A 40 9.96 -4.28 16.61
N ILE A 41 8.67 -4.19 16.29
CA ILE A 41 8.16 -4.10 14.93
C ILE A 41 7.42 -2.76 14.79
N ILE A 42 7.58 -2.10 13.66
CA ILE A 42 6.80 -0.96 13.19
C ILE A 42 6.10 -1.42 11.91
N ALA A 43 4.77 -1.33 11.86
CA ALA A 43 4.03 -1.67 10.67
C ALA A 43 3.94 -0.45 9.73
N ASN A 44 4.25 -0.65 8.46
CA ASN A 44 4.02 0.34 7.41
C ASN A 44 2.59 0.18 6.86
N PRO A 45 1.79 1.26 6.75
CA PRO A 45 0.42 1.17 6.28
C PRO A 45 0.30 0.78 4.80
N ASN A 46 -0.94 0.58 4.36
CA ASN A 46 -1.23 0.37 2.95
C ASN A 46 -0.83 1.61 2.12
N CYS A 47 -0.21 1.40 0.95
CA CYS A 47 0.28 2.47 0.08
C CYS A 47 -0.80 3.50 -0.28
N SER A 48 -2.01 3.07 -0.64
CA SER A 48 -3.15 3.95 -0.96
C SER A 48 -3.60 4.76 0.25
N THR A 49 -3.51 4.19 1.46
CA THR A 49 -3.79 4.90 2.71
C THR A 49 -2.74 5.97 2.99
N ILE A 50 -1.44 5.66 2.83
CA ILE A 50 -0.35 6.61 3.07
C ILE A 50 -0.52 7.87 2.21
N ILE A 51 -0.67 7.71 0.89
CA ILE A 51 -0.80 8.84 -0.03
C ILE A 51 -2.05 9.69 0.28
N CYS A 52 -3.13 9.03 0.70
CA CYS A 52 -4.38 9.70 1.05
C CYS A 52 -4.24 10.51 2.34
N LEU A 53 -3.64 9.93 3.39
CA LEU A 53 -3.43 10.61 4.66
C LEU A 53 -2.44 11.77 4.55
N MET A 54 -1.41 11.67 3.71
CA MET A 54 -0.49 12.79 3.45
C MET A 54 -1.24 14.05 2.99
N ALA A 55 -2.26 13.91 2.15
CA ALA A 55 -3.08 15.02 1.69
C ALA A 55 -4.15 15.44 2.73
N VAL A 56 -4.75 14.47 3.41
CA VAL A 56 -5.97 14.70 4.22
C VAL A 56 -5.63 15.12 5.65
N THR A 57 -4.54 14.64 6.23
CA THR A 57 -4.18 14.91 7.63
C THR A 57 -4.06 16.40 7.95
N PRO A 58 -3.43 17.26 7.12
CA PRO A 58 -3.42 18.71 7.38
C PRO A 58 -4.82 19.32 7.41
N ILE A 59 -5.71 18.87 6.52
CA ILE A 59 -7.11 19.33 6.48
C ILE A 59 -7.85 18.87 7.73
N HIS A 60 -7.70 17.61 8.10
CA HIS A 60 -8.31 17.04 9.31
C HIS A 60 -7.83 17.76 10.57
N LYS A 61 -6.54 18.09 10.68
CA LYS A 61 -5.99 18.85 11.83
C LYS A 61 -6.52 20.30 11.88
N ALA A 62 -6.82 20.91 10.73
CA ALA A 62 -7.28 22.31 10.68
C ALA A 62 -8.78 22.46 10.97
N VAL A 63 -9.62 21.58 10.44
CA VAL A 63 -11.09 21.75 10.45
C VAL A 63 -11.88 20.49 10.81
N GLY A 64 -11.21 19.37 11.01
CA GLY A 64 -11.85 18.06 11.17
C GLY A 64 -12.34 17.50 9.82
N VAL A 65 -12.16 16.20 9.63
CA VAL A 65 -12.75 15.45 8.52
C VAL A 65 -13.59 14.34 9.12
N GLU A 66 -14.90 14.41 8.92
CA GLU A 66 -15.87 13.44 9.45
C GLU A 66 -16.07 12.25 8.50
N ARG A 67 -16.03 12.49 7.19
CA ARG A 67 -16.29 11.47 6.16
C ARG A 67 -15.46 11.69 4.92
N MET A 68 -14.98 10.58 4.35
CA MET A 68 -14.29 10.54 3.06
C MET A 68 -15.00 9.57 2.12
N VAL A 69 -15.09 9.93 0.85
CA VAL A 69 -15.49 9.02 -0.24
C VAL A 69 -14.29 8.94 -1.17
N VAL A 70 -13.77 7.73 -1.37
CA VAL A 70 -12.51 7.51 -2.11
C VAL A 70 -12.76 6.46 -3.18
N SER A 71 -12.30 6.76 -4.40
CA SER A 71 -12.20 5.80 -5.50
C SER A 71 -10.73 5.69 -5.88
N THR A 72 -10.18 4.49 -5.87
CA THR A 72 -8.76 4.25 -6.17
C THR A 72 -8.58 3.87 -7.64
N TYR A 73 -7.47 4.30 -8.22
CA TYR A 73 -7.02 3.91 -9.56
C TYR A 73 -5.61 3.38 -9.40
N GLN A 74 -5.50 2.11 -9.02
CA GLN A 74 -4.24 1.51 -8.60
C GLN A 74 -3.49 0.95 -9.80
N ALA A 75 -2.20 1.25 -9.88
CA ALA A 75 -1.31 0.69 -10.90
C ALA A 75 -0.97 -0.79 -10.60
N ALA A 76 -0.64 -1.55 -11.65
CA ALA A 76 -0.21 -2.94 -11.54
C ALA A 76 1.01 -3.14 -10.63
N SER A 77 1.85 -2.11 -10.47
CA SER A 77 3.00 -2.13 -9.56
C SER A 77 2.64 -2.44 -8.11
N GLY A 78 1.40 -2.14 -7.68
CA GLY A 78 0.90 -2.49 -6.35
C GLY A 78 0.77 -4.00 -6.12
N ALA A 79 0.60 -4.79 -7.18
CA ALA A 79 0.58 -6.25 -7.14
C ALA A 79 1.96 -6.89 -7.40
N GLY A 80 3.01 -6.07 -7.52
CA GLY A 80 4.39 -6.52 -7.63
C GLY A 80 4.89 -6.65 -9.06
N ALA A 81 6.16 -7.09 -9.18
CA ALA A 81 6.88 -7.13 -10.45
C ALA A 81 6.25 -8.05 -11.49
N ALA A 82 5.69 -9.19 -11.05
CA ALA A 82 5.03 -10.13 -11.95
C ALA A 82 3.78 -9.51 -12.62
N ALA A 83 2.96 -8.77 -11.87
CA ALA A 83 1.82 -8.04 -12.42
C ALA A 83 2.23 -6.92 -13.38
N MET A 84 3.37 -6.27 -13.15
CA MET A 84 3.89 -5.28 -14.12
C MET A 84 4.32 -5.95 -15.43
N ALA A 85 5.02 -7.09 -15.33
CA ALA A 85 5.47 -7.84 -16.50
C ALA A 85 4.29 -8.38 -17.33
N GLU A 86 3.27 -8.93 -16.66
CA GLU A 86 2.06 -9.42 -17.34
C GLU A 86 1.25 -8.27 -17.97
N LEU A 87 1.18 -7.08 -17.36
CA LEU A 87 0.55 -5.92 -18.01
C LEU A 87 1.21 -5.59 -19.35
N GLU A 88 2.55 -5.59 -19.39
CA GLU A 88 3.31 -5.34 -20.62
C GLU A 88 3.04 -6.45 -21.65
N GLN A 89 3.05 -7.71 -21.21
CA GLN A 89 2.75 -8.86 -22.07
C GLN A 89 1.34 -8.78 -22.67
N GLN A 90 0.31 -8.64 -21.84
CA GLN A 90 -1.08 -8.51 -22.30
C GLN A 90 -1.23 -7.33 -23.25
N THR A 91 -0.54 -6.21 -23.00
CA THR A 91 -0.58 -5.05 -23.89
C THR A 91 -0.05 -5.41 -25.28
N ARG A 92 1.03 -6.20 -25.37
CA ARG A 92 1.59 -6.66 -26.66
C ARG A 92 0.66 -7.64 -27.36
N GLU A 93 0.14 -8.64 -26.65
CA GLU A 93 -0.77 -9.67 -27.18
C GLU A 93 -2.05 -9.02 -27.74
N VAL A 94 -2.68 -8.12 -26.97
CA VAL A 94 -3.90 -7.41 -27.41
C VAL A 94 -3.62 -6.55 -28.66
N LEU A 95 -2.48 -5.85 -28.71
CA LEU A 95 -2.11 -5.05 -29.88
C LEU A 95 -1.75 -5.90 -31.12
N ALA A 96 -1.37 -7.16 -30.92
CA ALA A 96 -1.17 -8.14 -31.98
C ALA A 96 -2.48 -8.83 -32.43
N GLY A 97 -3.60 -8.60 -31.74
CA GLY A 97 -4.88 -9.25 -32.00
C GLY A 97 -4.99 -10.66 -31.41
N GLU A 98 -4.13 -10.99 -30.44
CA GLU A 98 -4.08 -12.28 -29.76
C GLU A 98 -4.93 -12.27 -28.48
N GLU A 99 -5.26 -13.45 -27.95
CA GLU A 99 -5.90 -13.57 -26.64
C GLU A 99 -4.87 -13.32 -25.53
N PRO A 100 -5.17 -12.46 -24.53
CA PRO A 100 -4.22 -12.09 -23.49
C PRO A 100 -3.99 -13.19 -22.45
N THR A 101 -2.73 -13.42 -22.11
CA THR A 101 -2.29 -14.32 -21.03
C THR A 101 -2.67 -13.73 -19.67
N CYS A 102 -3.30 -14.53 -18.80
CA CYS A 102 -3.88 -14.11 -17.53
C CYS A 102 -3.46 -15.04 -16.37
N ASP A 103 -2.18 -15.01 -16.02
CA ASP A 103 -1.57 -15.85 -14.98
C ASP A 103 -1.61 -15.20 -13.58
N ILE A 104 -1.41 -13.88 -13.48
CA ILE A 104 -1.38 -13.14 -12.21
C ILE A 104 -2.78 -12.72 -11.78
N PHE A 105 -3.55 -12.16 -12.72
CA PHE A 105 -4.97 -11.88 -12.51
C PHE A 105 -5.82 -12.78 -13.39
N PRO A 106 -6.99 -13.27 -12.91
CA PRO A 106 -7.85 -14.18 -13.68
C PRO A 106 -8.65 -13.47 -14.79
N ARG A 107 -8.16 -12.33 -15.28
CA ARG A 107 -8.84 -11.44 -16.24
C ARG A 107 -7.84 -10.54 -16.95
N GLN A 108 -8.18 -10.11 -18.17
CA GLN A 108 -7.43 -9.07 -18.89
C GLN A 108 -7.53 -7.73 -18.15
N TYR A 109 -6.39 -7.07 -17.99
CA TYR A 109 -6.29 -5.73 -17.42
C TYR A 109 -5.48 -4.76 -18.29
N ALA A 110 -4.82 -5.22 -19.35
CA ALA A 110 -4.44 -4.34 -20.44
C ALA A 110 -5.71 -3.73 -21.08
N PHE A 111 -5.72 -2.40 -21.25
CA PHE A 111 -6.85 -1.66 -21.81
C PHE A 111 -8.20 -1.87 -21.09
N ASN A 112 -8.17 -2.19 -19.79
CA ASN A 112 -9.36 -2.46 -19.00
C ASN A 112 -9.26 -1.83 -17.59
N LEU A 113 -10.39 -1.76 -16.89
CA LEU A 113 -10.48 -1.36 -15.48
C LEU A 113 -11.31 -2.41 -14.73
N PHE A 114 -10.91 -2.74 -13.51
CA PHE A 114 -11.63 -3.70 -12.68
C PHE A 114 -11.55 -3.34 -11.19
N SER A 115 -12.52 -3.86 -10.43
CA SER A 115 -12.62 -3.76 -8.97
C SER A 115 -12.51 -5.13 -8.32
#